data_AF-A0A1A8CSL6-F1
#
_entry.id   AF-A0A1A8CSL6-F1
#
_cell.length_a   1.000
_cell.length_b   1.000
_cell.length_c   1.000
_cell.angle_alpha   90.00
_cell.angle_beta   90.00
_cell.angle_gamma   90.00
#
_symmetry.space_group_name_H-M   'P 1'
#
loop_
_entity.id
_entity.type
_entity.pdbx_description
1 polymer ?
#
loop_
_entity_poly.entity_id
_entity_poly.type
_entity_poly.pdbx_seq_one_letter_code
_entity_poly.pdbx_strand_id
1 'polypeptide(L)'
;MKALILVGGYGTRLRPLTLSVPKPLVEFCNKPILLHQVEALVKAGVNHVVLAVSYMSELLEREMRVQEQRLGILISLSHEKEPLGT
;
A
#
# COMPACT_ATOMS: atom_id res chain seq x y z
N MET A 1 11.05 -12.14 7.87
CA MET A 1 9.64 -12.60 7.75
C MET A 1 8.97 -11.80 6.65
N LYS A 2 8.10 -12.40 5.85
CA LYS A 2 7.36 -11.70 4.77
C LYS A 2 5.91 -11.47 5.14
N ALA A 3 5.32 -10.39 4.66
CA ALA A 3 3.88 -10.12 4.76
C ALA A 3 3.31 -9.69 3.41
N LEU A 4 2.05 -10.02 3.16
CA LEU A 4 1.28 -9.60 1.99
C LEU A 4 0.18 -8.63 2.43
N ILE A 5 0.09 -7.47 1.78
CA ILE A 5 -1.04 -6.55 1.92
C ILE A 5 -1.79 -6.49 0.59
N LEU A 6 -3.10 -6.74 0.64
CA LEU A 6 -3.96 -6.65 -0.53
C LEU A 6 -4.35 -5.19 -0.79
N VAL A 7 -4.01 -4.71 -1.98
CA VAL A 7 -4.12 -3.31 -2.41
C VAL A 7 -4.88 -3.22 -3.75
N GLY A 8 -5.95 -4.02 -3.91
CA GLY A 8 -6.63 -4.21 -5.19
C GLY A 8 -7.97 -3.48 -5.39
N GLY A 9 -8.45 -2.69 -4.42
CA GLY A 9 -9.81 -2.13 -4.46
C GLY A 9 -9.90 -0.66 -4.90
N TYR A 10 -10.90 -0.33 -5.74
CA TYR A 10 -11.19 1.03 -6.22
C TYR A 10 -11.61 2.04 -5.12
N GLY A 11 -11.91 1.58 -3.91
CA GLY A 11 -12.26 2.46 -2.80
C GLY A 11 -13.49 3.34 -3.05
N THR A 12 -14.47 2.87 -3.82
CA THR A 12 -15.61 3.68 -4.30
C THR A 12 -16.46 4.30 -3.18
N ARG A 13 -16.55 3.65 -2.02
CA ARG A 13 -17.25 4.18 -0.84
C ARG A 13 -16.56 5.37 -0.18
N LEU A 14 -15.28 5.62 -0.47
CA LEU A 14 -14.50 6.76 0.04
C LEU A 14 -14.45 7.92 -0.96
N ARG A 15 -15.22 7.86 -2.05
CA ARG A 15 -15.33 9.00 -2.96
C ARG A 15 -15.91 10.21 -2.21
N PRO A 16 -15.45 11.44 -2.49
CA PRO A 16 -14.60 11.81 -3.63
C PRO A 16 -13.09 11.61 -3.45
N LEU A 17 -12.61 11.23 -2.27
CA LEU A 17 -11.16 11.14 -1.95
C LEU A 17 -10.41 10.19 -2.89
N THR A 18 -11.07 9.10 -3.30
CA THR A 18 -10.49 8.04 -4.12
C THR A 18 -10.65 8.25 -5.64
N LEU A 19 -11.06 9.45 -6.08
CA LEU A 19 -11.13 9.78 -7.50
C LEU A 19 -9.75 10.12 -8.10
N SER A 20 -8.88 10.76 -7.32
CA SER A 20 -7.55 11.22 -7.76
C SER A 20 -6.40 10.57 -6.97
N VAL A 21 -6.70 9.95 -5.83
CA VAL A 21 -5.71 9.34 -4.93
C VAL A 21 -6.09 7.88 -4.70
N PRO A 22 -5.19 6.91 -4.87
CA PRO A 22 -5.52 5.52 -4.57
C PRO A 22 -5.78 5.38 -3.06
N LYS A 23 -6.78 4.56 -2.69
CA LYS A 23 -7.18 4.33 -1.27
C LYS A 23 -6.00 4.15 -0.29
N PRO A 24 -4.92 3.38 -0.60
CA PRO A 24 -3.78 3.19 0.30
C PRO A 24 -3.08 4.48 0.71
N LEU A 25 -3.14 5.51 -0.15
CA LEU A 25 -2.52 6.81 0.05
C LEU A 25 -3.47 7.86 0.63
N VAL A 26 -4.76 7.54 0.79
CA VAL A 26 -5.67 8.42 1.53
C VAL A 26 -5.14 8.58 2.96
N GLU A 27 -5.05 9.82 3.42
CA GLU A 27 -4.54 10.12 4.75
C GLU A 27 -5.59 9.85 5.83
N PHE A 28 -5.13 9.24 6.92
CA PHE A 28 -5.86 9.11 8.16
C PHE A 28 -4.93 9.52 9.29
N CYS A 29 -5.31 10.57 10.01
CA CYS A 29 -4.48 11.22 11.04
C CYS A 29 -3.11 11.66 10.48
N ASN A 30 -3.11 12.42 9.37
CA ASN A 30 -1.91 12.97 8.71
C ASN A 30 -0.90 11.92 8.23
N LYS A 31 -1.36 10.70 7.95
CA LYS A 31 -0.53 9.60 7.49
C LYS A 31 -1.32 8.71 6.53
N PRO A 32 -0.74 8.25 5.41
CA PRO A 32 -1.37 7.27 4.53
C PRO A 32 -1.87 6.03 5.28
N ILE A 33 -3.10 5.59 5.00
CA ILE A 33 -3.71 4.42 5.63
C ILE A 33 -2.81 3.17 5.52
N LEU A 34 -2.14 2.98 4.38
CA LEU A 34 -1.22 1.85 4.19
C LEU A 34 -0.04 1.87 5.16
N LEU A 35 0.48 3.06 5.47
CA LEU A 35 1.69 3.19 6.28
C LEU A 35 1.47 2.77 7.73
N HIS A 36 0.26 2.92 8.26
CA HIS A 36 -0.11 2.38 9.57
C HIS A 36 0.06 0.85 9.63
N GLN A 37 -0.35 0.14 8.56
CA GLN A 37 -0.21 -1.31 8.47
C GLN A 37 1.26 -1.72 8.31
N VAL A 38 2.01 -1.03 7.44
CA VAL A 38 3.43 -1.31 7.22
C VAL A 38 4.23 -1.09 8.51
N GLU A 39 4.05 0.02 9.22
CA GLU A 39 4.75 0.28 10.48
C GLU A 39 4.40 -0.73 11.57
N ALA A 40 3.15 -1.20 11.63
CA ALA A 40 2.76 -2.27 12.54
C ALA A 40 3.47 -3.60 12.21
N LEU A 41 3.58 -3.95 10.93
CA LEU A 41 4.32 -5.14 10.48
C LEU A 41 5.81 -5.04 10.80
N VAL A 42 6.43 -3.88 10.60
CA VAL A 42 7.84 -3.64 10.96
C VAL A 42 8.04 -3.85 12.47
N LYS A 43 7.16 -3.30 13.31
CA LYS A 43 7.19 -3.52 14.76
C LYS A 43 7.03 -4.99 15.16
N ALA A 44 6.34 -5.78 14.35
CA ALA A 44 6.19 -7.22 14.52
C ALA A 44 7.38 -8.04 13.97
N GLY A 45 8.44 -7.41 13.44
CA GLY A 45 9.63 -8.09 12.91
C GLY A 45 9.55 -8.49 11.43
N VAL A 46 8.58 -7.95 10.68
CA VAL A 46 8.53 -8.11 9.22
C VAL A 46 9.57 -7.21 8.57
N ASN A 47 10.39 -7.79 7.68
CA ASN A 47 11.43 -7.08 6.94
C ASN A 47 11.19 -7.05 5.43
N HIS A 48 10.12 -7.69 4.95
CA HIS A 48 9.71 -7.64 3.56
C HIS A 48 8.18 -7.61 3.45
N VAL A 49 7.65 -6.53 2.87
CA VAL A 49 6.22 -6.36 2.59
C VAL A 49 5.98 -6.47 1.09
N VAL A 50 5.01 -7.28 0.70
CA VAL A 50 4.53 -7.40 -0.68
C VAL A 50 3.18 -6.71 -0.77
N LEU A 51 3.01 -5.80 -1.72
CA LEU A 51 1.76 -5.11 -1.99
C LEU A 51 1.14 -5.69 -3.26
N ALA A 52 0.01 -6.39 -3.15
CA ALA A 52 -0.74 -6.86 -4.32
C ALA A 52 -1.59 -5.71 -4.86
N VAL A 53 -1.12 -5.06 -5.93
CA VAL A 53 -1.68 -3.81 -6.48
C VAL A 53 -2.35 -4.08 -7.83
N SER A 54 -3.45 -3.39 -8.12
CA SER A 54 -4.11 -3.43 -9.44
C SER A 54 -4.10 -2.06 -10.13
N TYR A 55 -4.74 -1.05 -9.52
CA TYR A 55 -5.00 0.29 -10.09
C TYR A 55 -4.06 1.38 -9.54
N MET A 56 -3.70 2.38 -10.38
CA MET A 56 -2.90 3.56 -10.01
C MET A 56 -1.57 3.26 -9.28
N SER A 57 -0.77 2.38 -9.87
CA SER A 57 0.45 1.87 -9.23
C SER A 57 1.60 2.86 -9.17
N GLU A 58 1.73 3.83 -10.09
CA GLU A 58 2.92 4.69 -10.16
C GLU A 58 3.06 5.62 -8.94
N LEU A 59 1.97 6.27 -8.52
CA LEU A 59 1.99 7.15 -7.34
C LEU A 59 2.29 6.33 -6.07
N LEU A 60 1.65 5.16 -5.95
CA LEU A 60 1.90 4.25 -4.84
C LEU A 60 3.35 3.76 -4.83
N GLU A 61 3.90 3.38 -5.98
CA GLU A 61 5.28 2.92 -6.11
C GLU A 61 6.27 4.01 -5.67
N ARG A 62 6.07 5.25 -6.13
CA ARG A 62 6.92 6.38 -5.74
C ARG A 62 6.91 6.61 -4.23
N GLU A 63 5.73 6.65 -3.62
CA GLU A 63 5.59 6.82 -2.17
C GLU A 63 6.22 5.66 -1.40
N MET A 64 6.00 4.42 -1.86
CA MET A 64 6.56 3.23 -1.20
C MET A 64 8.08 3.17 -1.26
N ARG A 65 8.72 3.66 -2.33
CA ARG A 65 10.20 3.76 -2.38
C ARG A 65 10.76 4.68 -1.30
N VAL A 66 10.08 5.80 -1.01
CA VAL A 66 10.48 6.71 0.08
C VAL A 66 10.32 6.02 1.44
N GLN A 67 9.21 5.31 1.63
CA GLN A 67 8.94 4.61 2.90
C GLN A 67 9.88 3.40 3.10
N GLU A 68 10.24 2.69 2.05
CA GLU A 68 11.19 1.57 2.06
C GLU A 68 12.52 2.02 2.69
N GLN A 69 13.10 3.11 2.17
CA GLN A 69 14.34 3.69 2.68
C GLN A 69 14.21 4.18 4.13
N ARG A 70 13.09 4.85 4.45
CA ARG A 70 12.84 5.37 5.80
C ARG A 70 12.71 4.27 6.85
N LEU A 71 12.09 3.15 6.49
CA LEU A 71 11.77 2.05 7.40
C LEU A 71 12.84 0.96 7.44
N GLY A 72 13.77 0.93 6.47
CA GLY A 72 14.84 -0.06 6.40
C GLY A 72 14.33 -1.48 6.13
N ILE A 73 13.24 -1.62 5.39
CA ILE A 73 12.67 -2.91 4.96
C ILE A 73 12.64 -3.00 3.43
N LEU A 74 12.29 -4.16 2.87
CA LEU A 74 12.00 -4.31 1.44
C LEU A 74 10.49 -4.16 1.21
N ILE A 75 10.08 -3.40 0.18
CA ILE A 75 8.69 -3.28 -0.26
C ILE A 75 8.60 -3.63 -1.74
N SER A 76 7.92 -4.73 -2.06
CA SER A 76 7.71 -5.17 -3.45
C SER A 76 6.27 -4.98 -3.89
N LEU A 77 6.07 -4.52 -5.13
CA LEU A 77 4.74 -4.41 -5.73
C LEU A 77 4.51 -5.63 -6.64
N SER A 78 3.41 -6.33 -6.41
CA SER A 78 2.91 -7.40 -7.26
C SER A 78 1.73 -6.86 -8.06
N HIS A 79 1.95 -6.60 -9.35
CA HIS A 79 0.92 -6.05 -10.23
C HIS A 79 -0.01 -7.15 -10.72
N GLU A 80 -1.27 -7.09 -10.29
CA GLU A 80 -2.33 -7.94 -10.81
C GLU A 80 -2.97 -7.26 -12.03
N LYS A 81 -2.92 -7.94 -13.19
CA LYS A 81 -3.49 -7.42 -14.44
C LYS A 81 -5.02 -7.40 -14.43
N GLU A 82 -5.64 -8.30 -13.68
CA GLU A 82 -7.09 -8.40 -13.52
C GLU A 82 -7.41 -8.71 -12.06
N PRO A 83 -8.51 -8.18 -11.48
CA PRO A 83 -8.92 -8.51 -10.12
C PRO A 83 -9.25 -10.00 -10.04
N LEU A 84 -8.44 -10.79 -9.33
CA LEU A 84 -8.65 -12.24 -9.20
C LEU A 84 -9.74 -12.61 -8.17
N GLY A 85 -10.32 -11.61 -7.50
CA GLY A 85 -11.26 -11.83 -6.41
C GLY A 85 -10.56 -12.37 -5.15
N THR A 86 -11.24 -12.27 -4.01
CA THR A 86 -10.88 -12.96 -2.75
C THR A 86 -12.11 -13.12 -1.89
#